data_AF-A0A6S6S027-F1
#
_entry.id   AF-A0A6S6S027-F1
#
_cell.length_a   1.000
_cell.length_b   1.000
_cell.length_c   1.000
_cell.angle_alpha   90.00
_cell.angle_beta   90.00
_cell.angle_gamma   90.00
#
_symmetry.space_group_name_H-M   'P 1'
#
loop_
_entity.id
_entity.type
_entity.pdbx_description
1 polymer ?
#
loop_
_entity_poly.entity_id
_entity_poly.type
_entity_poly.pdbx_seq_one_letter_code
_entity_poly.pdbx_strand_id
1 'polypeptide(L)'
;MTPAEIASLIHISDKLAGLNAARSGQCHANFTPKNARPAILAFKGDVYTGLQAENFKPKDFTFSQKHLRILSGLYGVLRPLDLMQPYRLEMRTKLNNKQGKDLYVFWRDIITENLNQALSKQGDNILINLASDEYFNAVNSKNWMLIL
;
A
#
# COMPACT_ATOMS: atom_id res chain seq x y z
N MET A 1 -16.35 7.70 -11.80
CA MET A 1 -16.55 6.30 -12.25
C MET A 1 -17.83 5.76 -11.63
N THR A 2 -18.66 5.10 -12.43
CA THR A 2 -19.85 4.39 -11.94
C THR A 2 -19.46 3.06 -11.27
N PRO A 3 -20.33 2.44 -10.45
CA PRO A 3 -20.08 1.11 -9.91
C PRO A 3 -19.81 0.05 -10.99
N ALA A 4 -20.48 0.13 -12.14
CA ALA A 4 -20.28 -0.81 -13.26
C ALA A 4 -18.87 -0.67 -13.88
N GLU A 5 -18.40 0.57 -14.06
CA GLU A 5 -17.02 0.83 -14.53
C GLU A 5 -15.99 0.32 -13.51
N ILE A 6 -16.26 0.45 -12.20
CA ILE A 6 -15.39 -0.08 -11.15
C ILE A 6 -15.39 -1.62 -11.17
N ALA A 7 -16.55 -2.26 -11.27
CA ALA A 7 -16.66 -3.72 -11.34
C ALA A 7 -15.81 -4.29 -12.49
N SER A 8 -15.92 -3.66 -13.66
CA SER A 8 -15.14 -4.01 -14.85
C SER A 8 -13.64 -3.75 -14.67
N LEU A 9 -13.25 -2.60 -14.11
CA LEU A 9 -11.86 -2.18 -13.98
C LEU A 9 -11.06 -3.03 -12.98
N ILE A 10 -11.63 -3.36 -11.83
CA ILE A 10 -10.93 -4.07 -10.75
C ILE A 10 -11.39 -5.52 -10.58
N HIS A 11 -12.18 -6.03 -11.53
CA HIS A 11 -12.63 -7.43 -11.62
C HIS A 11 -13.28 -7.95 -10.33
N ILE A 12 -14.30 -7.24 -9.85
CA ILE A 12 -15.05 -7.60 -8.64
C ILE A 12 -16.56 -7.67 -8.90
N SER A 13 -17.30 -8.33 -8.02
CA SER A 13 -18.77 -8.39 -8.10
C SER A 13 -19.42 -7.01 -7.95
N ASP A 14 -20.61 -6.84 -8.51
CA ASP A 14 -21.37 -5.58 -8.44
C ASP A 14 -21.58 -5.08 -7.00
N LYS A 15 -21.83 -6.01 -6.06
CA LYS A 15 -21.94 -5.70 -4.64
C LYS A 15 -20.65 -5.08 -4.09
N LEU A 16 -19.50 -5.67 -4.42
CA LEU A 16 -18.20 -5.15 -3.99
C LEU A 16 -17.86 -3.84 -4.72
N ALA A 17 -18.27 -3.69 -5.98
CA ALA A 17 -18.06 -2.48 -6.75
C ALA A 17 -18.88 -1.31 -6.22
N GLY A 18 -20.14 -1.53 -5.85
CA GLY A 18 -20.97 -0.55 -5.15
C GLY A 18 -20.36 -0.12 -3.81
N LEU A 19 -19.85 -1.08 -3.03
CA LEU A 19 -19.13 -0.78 -1.79
C LEU A 19 -17.85 0.05 -2.03
N ASN A 20 -17.08 -0.28 -3.06
CA ASN A 20 -15.87 0.46 -3.40
C ASN A 20 -16.19 1.88 -3.90
N ALA A 21 -17.25 2.03 -4.70
CA ALA A 21 -17.75 3.34 -5.14
C ALA A 21 -18.16 4.22 -3.95
N ALA A 22 -18.91 3.63 -3.00
CA ALA A 22 -19.31 4.33 -1.78
C ALA A 22 -18.10 4.75 -0.93
N ARG A 23 -17.11 3.86 -0.76
CA ARG A 23 -15.85 4.17 -0.05
C ARG A 23 -15.08 5.31 -0.69
N SER A 24 -14.94 5.30 -2.02
CA SER A 24 -14.28 6.38 -2.76
C SER A 24 -15.02 7.71 -2.60
N GLY A 25 -16.36 7.71 -2.62
CA GLY A 25 -17.17 8.91 -2.40
C GLY A 25 -17.17 9.42 -0.95
N GLN A 26 -16.90 8.56 0.02
CA GLN A 26 -16.81 8.88 1.44
C GLN A 26 -15.35 9.06 1.91
N CYS A 27 -14.38 9.03 0.99
CA CYS A 27 -12.99 9.24 1.34
C CYS A 27 -12.80 10.68 1.84
N HIS A 28 -12.10 10.85 2.97
CA HIS A 28 -11.86 12.17 3.56
C HIS A 28 -10.37 12.40 3.72
N ALA A 29 -9.85 13.55 3.29
CA ALA A 29 -8.42 13.86 3.42
C ALA A 29 -7.94 13.93 4.89
N ASN A 30 -8.84 14.22 5.83
CA ASN A 30 -8.51 14.31 7.25
C ASN A 30 -8.69 12.97 7.95
N PHE A 31 -7.58 12.25 8.13
CA PHE A 31 -7.56 10.97 8.81
C PHE A 31 -7.49 11.13 10.32
N THR A 32 -8.37 10.41 11.01
CA THR A 32 -8.43 10.33 12.47
C THR A 32 -8.65 8.88 12.88
N PRO A 33 -8.35 8.50 14.14
CA PRO A 33 -8.66 7.15 14.62
C PRO A 33 -10.14 6.77 14.56
N LYS A 34 -11.05 7.74 14.35
CA LYS A 34 -12.50 7.51 14.19
C LYS A 34 -12.88 7.05 12.78
N ASN A 35 -12.13 7.46 11.75
CA ASN A 35 -12.46 7.18 10.34
C ASN A 35 -11.36 6.38 9.61
N ALA A 36 -10.23 6.13 10.24
CA ALA A 36 -9.09 5.43 9.67
C ALA A 36 -8.41 4.56 10.73
N ARG A 37 -7.61 3.58 10.29
CA ARG A 37 -6.87 2.67 11.16
C ARG A 37 -5.41 2.56 10.72
N PRO A 38 -4.46 2.27 11.64
CA PRO A 38 -3.08 1.98 11.27
C PRO A 38 -2.98 0.87 10.22
N ALA A 39 -2.20 1.08 9.18
CA ALA A 39 -2.08 0.16 8.05
C ALA A 39 -1.80 -1.30 8.46
N ILE A 40 -0.84 -1.51 9.37
CA ILE A 40 -0.45 -2.85 9.86
C ILE A 40 -1.59 -3.59 10.60
N LEU A 41 -2.56 -2.84 11.14
CA LEU A 41 -3.74 -3.38 11.84
C LEU A 41 -4.99 -3.44 10.94
N ALA A 42 -4.98 -2.71 9.83
CA ALA A 42 -6.10 -2.57 8.91
C ALA A 42 -6.10 -3.65 7.83
N PHE A 43 -4.93 -3.99 7.28
CA PHE A 43 -4.81 -5.03 6.27
C PHE A 43 -5.05 -6.42 6.86
N LYS A 44 -5.64 -7.30 6.05
CA LYS A 44 -5.99 -8.68 6.39
C LYS A 44 -5.67 -9.59 5.20
N GLY A 45 -5.26 -10.82 5.49
CA GLY A 45 -4.80 -11.82 4.51
C GLY A 45 -3.64 -12.64 5.07
N ASP A 46 -3.26 -13.72 4.40
CA ASP A 46 -2.31 -14.73 4.93
C ASP A 46 -0.98 -14.13 5.42
N VAL A 47 -0.42 -13.16 4.68
CA VAL A 47 0.79 -12.43 5.07
C VAL A 47 0.62 -11.72 6.42
N TYR A 48 -0.52 -11.04 6.61
CA TYR A 48 -0.79 -10.28 7.83
C TYR A 48 -1.22 -11.19 8.99
N THR A 49 -1.84 -12.34 8.69
CA THR A 49 -2.12 -13.40 9.68
C THR A 49 -0.83 -13.98 10.23
N GLY A 50 0.19 -14.19 9.39
CA GLY A 50 1.52 -14.62 9.84
C GLY A 50 2.27 -13.56 10.64
N LEU A 51 2.05 -12.27 10.33
CA LEU A 51 2.69 -11.16 11.05
C LEU A 51 2.16 -10.96 12.48
N GLN A 52 0.90 -11.30 12.73
CA GLN A 52 0.25 -11.22 14.05
C GLN A 52 0.44 -9.87 14.75
N ALA A 53 0.28 -8.77 14.02
CA ALA A 53 0.56 -7.42 14.51
C ALA A 53 -0.31 -7.00 15.70
N GLU A 54 -1.46 -7.65 15.91
CA GLU A 54 -2.29 -7.48 17.11
C GLU A 54 -1.56 -7.85 18.41
N ASN A 55 -0.53 -8.68 18.34
CA ASN A 55 0.26 -9.14 19.50
C ASN A 55 1.53 -8.30 19.72
N PHE A 56 1.78 -7.30 18.88
CA PHE A 56 2.98 -6.45 18.99
C PHE A 56 2.97 -5.66 20.30
N LYS A 57 4.14 -5.61 20.95
CA LYS A 57 4.41 -4.67 22.04
C LYS A 57 4.77 -3.30 21.46
N PRO A 58 4.73 -2.22 22.26
CA PRO A 58 5.08 -0.88 21.79
C PRO A 58 6.43 -0.80 21.06
N LYS A 59 7.45 -1.54 21.55
CA LYS A 59 8.77 -1.62 20.90
C LYS A 59 8.73 -2.26 19.50
N ASP A 60 7.83 -3.22 19.27
CA ASP A 60 7.70 -3.92 18.00
C ASP A 60 7.02 -2.99 16.97
N PHE A 61 6.06 -2.18 17.42
CA PHE A 61 5.51 -1.08 16.62
C PHE A 61 6.56 -0.02 16.29
N THR A 62 7.40 0.39 17.25
CA THR A 62 8.50 1.33 16.98
C THR A 62 9.49 0.76 15.96
N PHE A 63 9.87 -0.51 16.11
CA PHE A 63 10.78 -1.18 15.19
C PHE A 63 10.18 -1.26 13.78
N SER A 64 8.97 -1.81 13.66
CA SER A 64 8.30 -1.94 12.36
C SER A 64 8.06 -0.57 11.72
N GLN A 65 7.72 0.46 12.48
CA GLN A 65 7.53 1.82 11.93
C GLN A 65 8.78 2.36 11.24
N LYS A 66 9.97 1.94 11.69
CA LYS A 66 11.26 2.29 11.07
C LYS A 66 11.56 1.39 9.87
N HIS A 67 11.42 0.08 10.03
CA HIS A 67 12.00 -0.93 9.13
C HIS A 67 11.02 -1.58 8.13
N LEU A 68 9.71 -1.49 8.36
CA LEU A 68 8.69 -2.10 7.49
C LEU A 68 8.05 -1.04 6.59
N ARG A 69 7.82 -1.40 5.32
CA ARG A 69 7.03 -0.63 4.37
C ARG A 69 6.00 -1.54 3.72
N ILE A 70 4.78 -1.03 3.56
CA ILE A 70 3.65 -1.73 2.95
C ILE A 70 3.35 -1.05 1.61
N LEU A 71 3.46 -1.79 0.50
CA LEU A 71 3.12 -1.29 -0.82
C LEU A 71 1.60 -1.26 -1.01
N SER A 72 1.07 -0.22 -1.65
CA SER A 72 -0.36 0.03 -1.79
C SER A 72 -0.68 0.65 -3.15
N GLY A 73 -1.69 0.12 -3.85
CA GLY A 73 -2.14 0.71 -5.12
C GLY A 73 -2.76 2.11 -4.97
N LEU A 74 -3.31 2.44 -3.80
CA LEU A 74 -3.92 3.76 -3.54
C LEU A 74 -2.97 4.72 -2.82
N TYR A 75 -2.18 4.22 -1.87
CA TYR A 75 -1.32 5.05 -1.03
C TYR A 75 0.15 5.03 -1.44
N GLY A 76 0.51 4.22 -2.45
CA GLY A 76 1.89 4.02 -2.90
C GLY A 76 2.69 3.21 -1.89
N VAL A 77 3.13 3.87 -0.82
CA VAL A 77 3.87 3.27 0.29
C VAL A 77 3.27 3.73 1.62
N LEU A 78 3.10 2.80 2.55
CA LEU A 78 2.63 3.06 3.90
C LEU A 78 3.66 2.58 4.91
N ARG A 79 3.82 3.33 5.99
CA ARG A 79 4.43 2.84 7.23
C ARG A 79 3.36 2.13 8.07
N PRO A 80 3.75 1.17 8.93
CA PRO A 80 2.83 0.42 9.79
C PRO A 80 1.76 1.23 10.53
N LEU A 81 2.13 2.40 11.06
CA LEU A 81 1.25 3.26 11.85
C LEU A 81 0.61 4.40 11.05
N ASP A 82 0.84 4.47 9.74
CA ASP A 82 0.12 5.44 8.91
C ASP A 82 -1.37 5.06 8.90
N LEU A 83 -2.22 6.05 9.15
CA LEU A 83 -3.66 5.86 9.10
C LEU A 83 -4.10 5.67 7.65
N MET A 84 -5.00 4.72 7.44
CA MET A 84 -5.63 4.51 6.13
C MET A 84 -7.13 4.27 6.27
N GLN A 85 -7.86 4.71 5.25
CA GLN A 85 -9.27 4.41 5.05
C GLN A 85 -9.43 3.16 4.18
N PRO A 86 -10.54 2.41 4.35
CA PRO A 86 -10.77 1.19 3.57
C PRO A 86 -10.93 1.52 2.09
N TYR A 87 -10.20 0.79 1.25
CA TYR A 87 -10.25 0.92 -0.20
C TYR A 87 -10.06 -0.46 -0.84
N ARG A 88 -10.33 -0.55 -2.14
CA ARG A 88 -9.88 -1.67 -2.97
C ARG A 88 -9.35 -1.16 -4.29
N LEU A 89 -8.02 -1.21 -4.44
CA LEU A 89 -7.29 -0.82 -5.63
C LEU A 89 -5.96 -1.58 -5.66
N GLU A 90 -5.90 -2.63 -6.47
CA GLU A 90 -4.71 -3.48 -6.61
C GLU A 90 -3.69 -2.81 -7.54
N MET A 91 -2.40 -3.06 -7.34
CA MET A 91 -1.33 -2.38 -8.09
C MET A 91 -1.40 -2.67 -9.60
N ARG A 92 -1.82 -3.87 -10.01
CA ARG A 92 -1.96 -4.22 -11.44
C ARG A 92 -3.12 -3.52 -12.17
N THR A 93 -3.93 -2.73 -11.48
CA THR A 93 -5.11 -2.08 -12.09
C THR A 93 -4.69 -1.13 -13.22
N LYS A 94 -5.27 -1.33 -14.41
CA LYS A 94 -5.06 -0.46 -15.58
C LYS A 94 -5.87 0.83 -15.48
N LEU A 95 -5.54 1.66 -14.50
CA LEU A 95 -6.18 2.94 -14.28
C LEU A 95 -5.41 4.05 -15.00
N ASN A 96 -5.95 4.50 -16.13
CA ASN A 96 -5.44 5.68 -16.84
C ASN A 96 -5.47 6.91 -15.91
N ASN A 97 -4.35 7.62 -15.85
CA ASN A 97 -4.15 8.77 -14.98
C ASN A 97 -3.25 9.80 -15.68
N LYS A 98 -3.04 10.96 -15.05
CA LYS A 98 -2.25 12.05 -15.65
C LYS A 98 -0.79 11.69 -15.94
N GLN A 99 -0.25 10.67 -15.27
CA GLN A 99 1.14 10.25 -15.39
C GLN A 99 1.32 9.03 -16.31
N GLY A 100 0.23 8.31 -16.66
CA GLY A 100 0.33 7.17 -17.57
C GLY A 100 -0.91 6.28 -17.60
N LYS A 101 -0.70 5.08 -18.14
CA LYS A 101 -1.75 4.09 -18.44
C LYS A 101 -2.15 3.19 -17.26
N ASP A 102 -1.34 3.15 -16.20
CA ASP A 102 -1.53 2.25 -15.07
C ASP A 102 -0.89 2.82 -13.79
N LEU A 103 -1.08 2.09 -12.69
CA LEU A 103 -0.56 2.48 -11.37
C LEU A 103 0.95 2.23 -11.23
N TYR A 104 1.54 1.35 -12.04
CA TYR A 104 2.99 1.15 -12.03
C TYR A 104 3.69 2.43 -12.47
N VAL A 105 3.27 2.99 -13.61
CA VAL A 105 3.85 4.24 -14.12
C VAL A 105 3.64 5.40 -13.14
N PHE A 106 2.45 5.49 -12.54
CA PHE A 106 2.12 6.53 -11.58
C PHE A 106 3.02 6.47 -10.33
N TRP A 107 3.21 5.27 -9.76
CA TRP A 107 3.86 5.12 -8.47
C TRP A 107 5.37 4.89 -8.51
N ARG A 108 5.93 4.47 -9.65
CA ARG A 108 7.29 3.92 -9.72
C ARG A 108 8.34 4.78 -9.02
N ASP A 109 8.44 6.04 -9.43
CA ASP A 109 9.47 6.94 -8.91
C ASP A 109 9.14 7.39 -7.48
N ILE A 110 7.86 7.57 -7.16
CA ILE A 110 7.39 7.99 -5.83
C ILE A 110 7.72 6.93 -4.76
N ILE A 111 7.40 5.66 -5.04
CA ILE A 111 7.69 4.57 -4.11
C ILE A 111 9.20 4.38 -3.98
N THR A 112 9.91 4.35 -5.11
CA THR A 112 11.37 4.15 -5.10
C THR A 112 12.07 5.23 -4.28
N GLU A 113 11.70 6.49 -4.46
CA GLU A 113 12.29 7.60 -3.72
C GLU A 113 11.96 7.54 -2.22
N ASN A 114 10.74 7.14 -1.84
CA ASN A 114 10.41 6.95 -0.44
C ASN A 114 11.26 5.85 0.23
N LEU A 115 11.47 4.74 -0.49
CA LEU A 115 12.32 3.64 -0.02
C LEU A 115 13.80 4.07 0.08
N ASN A 116 14.31 4.82 -0.90
CA ASN A 116 15.66 5.41 -0.82
C ASN A 116 15.84 6.27 0.43
N GLN A 117 14.88 7.14 0.72
CA GLN A 117 14.92 8.00 1.91
C GLN A 117 14.87 7.20 3.21
N ALA A 118 14.10 6.10 3.24
CA ALA A 118 14.04 5.21 4.38
C ALA A 118 15.39 4.51 4.64
N LEU A 119 16.00 3.95 3.60
CA LEU A 119 17.30 3.28 3.66
C LEU A 119 18.42 4.25 4.05
N SER A 120 18.47 5.43 3.42
CA SER A 120 19.44 6.47 3.75
C SER A 120 19.39 6.89 5.23
N LYS A 121 18.18 7.00 5.81
CA LYS A 121 18.01 7.29 7.25
C LYS A 121 18.39 6.13 8.16
N GLN A 122 18.36 4.90 7.66
CA GLN A 122 18.78 3.71 8.40
C GLN A 122 20.30 3.59 8.45
N GLY A 123 21.00 4.07 7.40
CA GLY A 123 22.46 4.02 7.28
C GLY A 123 22.98 2.75 6.63
N ASP A 124 22.11 1.95 6.02
CA ASP A 124 22.45 0.79 5.21
C ASP A 124 21.72 0.82 3.86
N ASN A 125 21.96 -0.18 3.02
CA ASN A 125 21.39 -0.27 1.67
C ASN A 125 20.75 -1.64 1.40
N ILE A 126 20.20 -2.25 2.46
CA ILE A 126 19.63 -3.61 2.39
C ILE A 126 18.11 -3.51 2.34
N LEU A 127 17.53 -4.06 1.27
CA LEU A 127 16.08 -4.23 1.18
C LEU A 127 15.74 -5.71 1.18
N ILE A 128 14.92 -6.14 2.14
CA ILE A 128 14.32 -7.47 2.16
C ILE A 128 12.95 -7.38 1.49
N ASN A 129 12.81 -8.02 0.34
CA ASN A 129 11.55 -8.02 -0.40
C ASN A 129 10.68 -9.23 -0.02
N LEU A 130 9.65 -8.97 0.78
CA LEU A 130 8.60 -9.94 1.10
C LEU A 130 7.27 -9.63 0.38
N ALA A 131 7.29 -8.68 -0.56
CA ALA A 131 6.12 -8.35 -1.36
C ALA A 131 6.00 -9.30 -2.56
N SER A 132 4.77 -9.53 -3.00
CA SER A 132 4.56 -10.23 -4.27
C SER A 132 5.10 -9.41 -5.44
N ASP A 133 5.43 -10.09 -6.55
CA ASP A 133 5.88 -9.45 -7.79
C ASP A 133 4.90 -8.37 -8.27
N GLU A 134 3.60 -8.58 -8.09
CA GLU A 134 2.57 -7.58 -8.41
C GLU A 134 2.86 -6.22 -7.78
N TYR A 135 3.29 -6.17 -6.52
CA TYR A 135 3.55 -4.92 -5.84
C TYR A 135 5.00 -4.47 -6.08
N PHE A 136 5.97 -5.39 -6.05
CA PHE A 136 7.38 -5.04 -6.21
C PHE A 136 7.73 -4.52 -7.61
N ASN A 137 6.96 -4.88 -8.64
CA ASN A 137 7.10 -4.30 -9.99
C ASN A 137 6.87 -2.79 -10.05
N ALA A 138 6.22 -2.19 -9.04
CA ALA A 138 6.10 -0.74 -8.88
C ALA A 138 7.36 -0.08 -8.28
N VAL A 139 8.45 -0.83 -8.11
CA VAL A 139 9.69 -0.34 -7.51
C VAL A 139 10.83 -0.43 -8.53
N ASN A 140 11.73 0.56 -8.52
CA ASN A 140 12.95 0.54 -9.33
C ASN A 140 14.15 0.21 -8.43
N SER A 141 14.49 -1.08 -8.33
CA SER A 141 15.46 -1.61 -7.37
C SER A 141 16.94 -1.53 -7.81
N LYS A 142 17.27 -0.70 -8.80
CA LYS A 142 18.63 -0.67 -9.41
C LYS A 142 19.76 -0.27 -8.46
N ASN A 143 19.44 0.31 -7.30
CA ASN A 143 20.42 0.95 -6.43
C ASN A 143 20.66 0.23 -5.09
N TRP A 144 20.03 -0.93 -4.84
CA TRP A 144 20.03 -1.57 -3.51
C TRP A 144 20.62 -2.98 -3.53
N MET A 145 21.12 -3.43 -2.38
CA MET A 145 21.33 -4.85 -2.15
C MET A 145 19.97 -5.49 -1.82
N LEU A 146 19.41 -6.19 -2.81
CA LEU A 146 18.11 -6.84 -2.71
C LEU A 146 18.26 -8.26 -2.17
N ILE A 147 17.53 -8.58 -1.10
CA ILE A 147 17.38 -9.93 -0.56
C ILE A 147 15.95 -10.39 -0.88
N LEU A 148 15.85 -11.53 -1.56
CA LEU A 148 14.60 -12.19 -1.95
C LEU A 148 14.30 -13.36 -0.99
#